data_AF-A0A9E7HDX4-F1
#
_entry.id   AF-A0A9E7HDX4-F1
#
_cell.length_a   1.000
_cell.length_b   1.000
_cell.length_c   1.000
_cell.angle_alpha   90.00
_cell.angle_beta   90.00
_cell.angle_gamma   90.00
#
_symmetry.space_group_name_H-M   'P 1'
#
loop_
_entity.id
_entity.type
_entity.pdbx_description
1 polymer ?
#
loop_
_entity_poly.entity_id
_entity_poly.type
_entity_poly.pdbx_seq_one_letter_code
_entity_poly.pdbx_strand_id
1 'polypeptide(L)'
;MRCRIALAEKRVEYEHKDENLMEKSPLLLQSNPVHKKIPVLVHGGKPVCESLVIVQYVDEAWPDRAPLLPADAYGRAQARFWADFVDKKIFECGTKLWMLKKEAQGEAKKEFTEGLKLLEGELGEKKYFGGDTFGFVDVALVPLMAWFRTYESFGSFSAETMRCRVALAEKGLKYVYREEESIMECKSRLLVKSDPVRMRVPVLLHDGKPVCESLIIVQYLDEVWPDRAPLLPADPYGRAKARYWADFIDKEVRATAFTTTPSCGCFRRATSSTACLRTSGCQFSLH
;
A
#
# COMPACT_ATOMS: atom_id res chain seq x y z
N MET A 1 -8.02 -7.25 -6.97
CA MET A 1 -6.88 -6.38 -7.36
C MET A 1 -5.72 -7.18 -7.94
N ARG A 2 -5.12 -8.14 -7.22
CA ARG A 2 -4.00 -8.98 -7.71
C ARG A 2 -4.14 -9.48 -9.15
N CYS A 3 -5.27 -10.13 -9.47
CA CYS A 3 -5.52 -10.66 -10.82
C CYS A 3 -5.55 -9.56 -11.89
N ARG A 4 -6.16 -8.40 -11.59
CA ARG A 4 -6.19 -7.26 -12.51
C ARG A 4 -4.78 -6.70 -12.75
N ILE A 5 -3.96 -6.59 -11.69
CA ILE A 5 -2.56 -6.14 -11.80
C ILE A 5 -1.77 -7.14 -12.66
N ALA A 6 -1.86 -8.45 -12.37
CA ALA A 6 -1.14 -9.46 -13.15
C ALA A 6 -1.53 -9.46 -14.63
N LEU A 7 -2.83 -9.35 -14.94
CA LEU A 7 -3.32 -9.22 -16.32
C LEU A 7 -2.82 -7.93 -16.98
N ALA A 8 -2.80 -6.80 -16.25
CA ALA A 8 -2.30 -5.52 -16.75
C ALA A 8 -0.79 -5.54 -17.03
N GLU A 9 0.02 -6.11 -16.12
CA GLU A 9 1.46 -6.26 -16.32
C GLU A 9 1.77 -7.18 -17.50
N LYS A 10 1.00 -8.26 -17.63
CA LYS A 10 1.04 -9.10 -18.82
C LYS A 10 0.37 -8.44 -20.00
N ARG A 11 -0.24 -7.25 -19.96
CA ARG A 11 -0.96 -6.61 -21.08
C ARG A 11 -2.06 -7.48 -21.71
N VAL A 12 -2.72 -8.31 -20.90
CA VAL A 12 -3.81 -9.19 -21.32
C VAL A 12 -5.13 -8.43 -21.21
N GLU A 13 -5.85 -8.30 -22.32
CA GLU A 13 -7.20 -7.76 -22.31
C GLU A 13 -8.17 -8.74 -21.64
N TYR A 14 -9.10 -8.21 -20.86
CA TYR A 14 -10.11 -9.01 -20.18
C TYR A 14 -11.41 -8.24 -20.02
N GLU A 15 -12.54 -8.96 -19.98
CA GLU A 15 -13.83 -8.41 -19.60
C GLU A 15 -13.95 -8.40 -18.07
N HIS A 16 -14.25 -7.24 -17.48
CA HIS A 16 -14.53 -7.14 -16.06
C HIS A 16 -16.02 -7.30 -15.77
N LYS A 17 -16.37 -8.22 -14.87
CA LYS A 17 -17.73 -8.36 -14.35
C LYS A 17 -17.72 -8.13 -12.84
N ASP A 18 -18.49 -7.13 -12.41
CA ASP A 18 -18.72 -6.90 -10.98
C ASP A 18 -19.61 -8.00 -10.41
N GLU A 19 -19.35 -8.37 -9.16
CA GLU A 19 -20.04 -9.44 -8.46
C GLU A 19 -20.62 -8.91 -7.16
N ASN A 20 -21.91 -9.15 -6.93
CA ASN A 20 -22.56 -8.81 -5.67
C ASN A 20 -22.27 -9.90 -4.63
N LEU A 21 -21.52 -9.56 -3.57
CA LEU A 21 -21.14 -10.55 -2.55
C LEU A 21 -22.28 -10.91 -1.59
N MET A 22 -23.35 -10.09 -1.53
CA MET A 22 -24.57 -10.38 -0.77
C MET A 22 -25.51 -11.31 -1.54
N GLU A 23 -25.50 -11.20 -2.87
CA GLU A 23 -26.31 -12.01 -3.79
C GLU A 23 -25.41 -12.58 -4.89
N LYS A 24 -24.78 -13.71 -4.58
CA LYS A 24 -23.78 -14.34 -5.46
C LYS A 24 -24.42 -14.89 -6.73
N SER A 25 -23.84 -14.57 -7.87
CA SER A 25 -24.30 -14.98 -9.19
C SER A 25 -24.22 -16.51 -9.38
N PRO A 26 -25.11 -17.09 -10.20
CA PRO A 26 -25.00 -18.49 -10.59
C PRO A 26 -23.65 -18.83 -11.23
N LEU A 27 -23.08 -17.88 -11.99
CA LEU A 27 -21.76 -18.03 -12.61
C LEU A 27 -20.65 -18.17 -11.56
N LEU A 28 -20.64 -17.35 -10.50
CA LEU A 28 -19.68 -17.50 -9.41
C LEU A 28 -19.83 -18.83 -8.69
N LEU A 29 -21.07 -19.21 -8.36
CA LEU A 29 -21.34 -20.47 -7.65
C LEU A 29 -20.95 -21.70 -8.47
N GLN A 30 -21.14 -21.66 -9.79
CA GLN A 30 -20.68 -22.71 -10.70
C GLN A 30 -19.17 -22.72 -10.86
N SER A 31 -18.54 -21.54 -10.91
CA SER A 31 -17.10 -21.43 -11.19
C SER A 31 -16.22 -21.72 -9.97
N ASN A 32 -16.66 -21.34 -8.76
CA ASN A 32 -16.00 -21.62 -7.49
C ASN A 32 -16.99 -22.28 -6.51
N PRO A 33 -17.39 -23.54 -6.74
CA PRO A 33 -18.40 -24.20 -5.91
C PRO A 33 -17.92 -24.46 -4.47
N VAL A 34 -16.60 -24.58 -4.28
CA VAL A 34 -15.98 -24.88 -2.97
C VAL A 34 -16.01 -23.66 -2.06
N HIS A 35 -15.39 -22.55 -2.48
CA HIS A 35 -15.24 -21.38 -1.61
C HIS A 35 -16.30 -20.31 -1.89
N LYS A 36 -16.87 -20.27 -3.10
CA LYS A 36 -17.86 -19.27 -3.52
C LYS A 36 -17.32 -17.85 -3.31
N LYS A 37 -16.01 -17.67 -3.58
CA LYS A 37 -15.27 -16.42 -3.39
C LYS A 37 -14.74 -15.91 -4.72
N ILE A 38 -14.64 -14.58 -4.80
CA ILE A 38 -13.88 -13.87 -5.82
C ILE A 38 -12.44 -13.67 -5.36
N PRO A 39 -11.48 -13.42 -6.26
CA PRO A 39 -11.62 -13.41 -7.73
C PRO A 39 -11.73 -14.81 -8.34
N VAL A 40 -12.35 -14.87 -9.52
CA VAL A 40 -12.34 -16.03 -10.43
C VAL A 40 -11.95 -15.51 -11.81
N LEU A 41 -10.98 -16.14 -12.46
CA LEU A 41 -10.63 -15.90 -13.85
C LEU A 41 -11.23 -17.04 -14.70
N VAL A 42 -12.02 -16.71 -15.71
CA VAL A 42 -12.54 -17.71 -16.66
C VAL A 42 -11.76 -17.57 -17.97
N HIS A 43 -10.91 -18.54 -18.29
CA HIS A 43 -10.12 -18.55 -19.52
C HIS A 43 -10.50 -19.77 -20.37
N GLY A 44 -10.99 -19.55 -21.60
CA GLY A 44 -11.45 -20.63 -22.48
C GLY A 44 -12.61 -21.45 -21.87
N GLY A 45 -13.49 -20.79 -21.11
CA GLY A 45 -14.60 -21.45 -20.40
C GLY A 45 -14.19 -22.22 -19.14
N LYS A 46 -12.90 -22.21 -18.76
CA LYS A 46 -12.39 -22.92 -17.58
C LYS A 46 -12.13 -21.93 -16.44
N PRO A 47 -12.73 -22.13 -15.25
CA PRO A 47 -12.51 -21.25 -14.11
C PRO A 47 -11.19 -21.56 -13.40
N VAL A 48 -10.46 -20.50 -13.04
CA VAL A 48 -9.28 -20.52 -12.17
C VAL A 48 -9.63 -19.67 -10.94
N CYS A 49 -9.52 -20.26 -9.77
CA CYS A 49 -9.90 -19.64 -8.49
C CYS A 49 -8.66 -19.33 -7.66
N GLU A 50 -8.84 -18.54 -6.59
CA GLU A 50 -7.82 -18.08 -5.65
C GLU A 50 -6.82 -17.09 -6.26
N SER A 51 -6.66 -15.94 -5.60
CA SER A 51 -5.97 -14.80 -6.20
C SER A 51 -4.51 -15.09 -6.61
N LEU A 52 -3.72 -15.74 -5.75
CA LEU A 52 -2.32 -16.09 -6.04
C LEU A 52 -2.19 -17.25 -7.03
N VAL A 53 -3.16 -18.16 -7.07
CA VAL A 53 -3.22 -19.23 -8.08
C VAL A 53 -3.51 -18.63 -9.45
N ILE A 54 -4.46 -17.69 -9.54
CA ILE A 54 -4.74 -16.94 -10.77
C ILE A 54 -3.50 -16.17 -11.24
N VAL A 55 -2.75 -15.51 -10.35
CA VAL A 55 -1.54 -14.78 -10.75
C VAL A 55 -0.48 -15.74 -11.32
N GLN A 56 -0.27 -16.92 -10.71
CA GLN A 56 0.63 -17.94 -11.26
C GLN A 56 0.14 -18.46 -12.60
N TYR A 57 -1.15 -18.74 -12.73
CA TYR A 57 -1.76 -19.17 -13.99
C TYR A 57 -1.57 -18.12 -15.09
N VAL A 58 -1.74 -16.84 -14.78
CA VAL A 58 -1.50 -15.73 -15.72
C VAL A 58 -0.03 -15.65 -16.11
N ASP A 59 0.90 -15.94 -15.20
CA ASP A 59 2.31 -16.00 -15.54
C ASP A 59 2.66 -17.15 -16.50
N GLU A 60 2.05 -18.31 -16.29
CA GLU A 60 2.27 -19.53 -17.08
C GLU A 60 1.52 -19.54 -18.42
N ALA A 61 0.33 -18.94 -18.49
CA ALA A 61 -0.50 -18.91 -19.70
C ALA A 61 -0.01 -17.90 -20.76
N TRP A 62 0.76 -16.89 -20.34
CA TRP A 62 1.40 -15.90 -21.22
C TRP A 62 2.91 -15.81 -20.93
N PRO A 63 3.67 -16.88 -21.26
CA PRO A 63 5.10 -16.98 -20.95
C PRO A 63 5.98 -16.12 -21.87
N ASP A 64 5.44 -15.66 -23.00
CA ASP A 64 6.07 -14.75 -23.95
C ASP A 64 6.17 -13.30 -23.44
N ARG A 65 5.52 -13.00 -22.31
CA ARG A 65 5.42 -11.66 -21.71
C ARG A 65 6.22 -11.60 -20.41
N ALA A 66 6.53 -10.38 -19.96
CA ALA A 66 7.38 -10.12 -18.78
C ALA A 66 7.02 -11.07 -17.60
N PRO A 67 7.99 -11.85 -17.08
CA PRO A 67 7.72 -12.87 -16.08
C PRO A 67 7.42 -12.23 -14.72
N LEU A 68 6.43 -12.78 -14.01
CA LEU A 68 6.13 -12.39 -12.63
C LEU A 68 6.92 -13.25 -11.63
N LEU A 69 7.19 -14.50 -11.96
CA LEU A 69 8.02 -15.40 -11.16
C LEU A 69 9.45 -15.50 -11.71
N PRO A 70 10.45 -15.73 -10.86
CA PRO A 70 11.81 -16.06 -11.29
C PRO A 70 11.84 -17.34 -12.15
N ALA A 71 12.86 -17.45 -13.01
CA ALA A 71 13.03 -18.62 -13.88
C ALA A 71 13.52 -19.86 -13.11
N ASP A 72 14.36 -19.68 -12.08
CA ASP A 72 14.95 -20.78 -11.33
C ASP A 72 14.01 -21.29 -10.21
N ALA A 73 14.14 -22.57 -9.88
CA ALA A 73 13.26 -23.23 -8.92
C ALA A 73 13.35 -22.62 -7.51
N TYR A 74 14.53 -22.17 -7.09
CA TYR A 74 14.75 -21.61 -5.77
C TYR A 74 14.11 -20.22 -5.65
N GLY A 75 14.33 -19.34 -6.63
CA GLY A 75 13.70 -18.03 -6.74
C GLY A 75 12.17 -18.13 -6.74
N ARG A 76 11.59 -19.10 -7.47
CA ARG A 76 10.14 -19.37 -7.42
C ARG A 76 9.67 -19.78 -6.03
N ALA A 77 10.43 -20.60 -5.33
CA ALA A 77 10.10 -21.00 -3.96
C ALA A 77 10.14 -19.80 -3.00
N GLN A 78 11.16 -18.94 -3.10
CA GLN A 78 11.25 -17.70 -2.31
C GLN A 78 10.10 -16.75 -2.59
N ALA A 79 9.76 -16.51 -3.86
CA ALA A 79 8.63 -15.66 -4.23
C ALA A 79 7.29 -16.18 -3.68
N ARG A 80 7.07 -17.50 -3.74
CA ARG A 80 5.86 -18.13 -3.16
C ARG A 80 5.82 -18.04 -1.64
N PHE A 81 6.96 -18.25 -0.99
CA PHE A 81 7.08 -18.12 0.46
C PHE A 81 6.67 -16.71 0.93
N TRP A 82 7.22 -15.68 0.30
CA TRP A 82 6.91 -14.29 0.67
C TRP A 82 5.48 -13.88 0.30
N ALA A 83 4.92 -14.36 -0.83
CA ALA A 83 3.52 -14.11 -1.14
C ALA A 83 2.56 -14.81 -0.15
N ASP A 84 2.88 -16.02 0.30
CA ASP A 84 2.13 -16.72 1.35
C ASP A 84 2.26 -16.01 2.70
N PHE A 85 3.45 -15.48 3.01
CA PHE A 85 3.66 -14.62 4.19
C PHE A 85 2.79 -13.36 4.13
N VAL A 86 2.67 -12.71 2.97
CA VAL A 86 1.77 -11.56 2.78
C VAL A 86 0.32 -11.94 3.09
N ASP A 87 -0.16 -13.09 2.63
CA ASP A 87 -1.53 -13.55 2.91
C ASP A 87 -1.76 -13.89 4.39
N LYS A 88 -0.89 -14.73 4.97
CA LYS A 88 -1.10 -15.27 6.31
C LYS A 88 -0.72 -14.31 7.43
N LYS A 89 0.19 -13.37 7.18
CA LYS A 89 0.65 -12.43 8.20
C LYS A 89 0.10 -11.05 7.94
N ILE A 90 0.45 -10.44 6.82
CA ILE A 90 0.11 -9.03 6.59
C ILE A 90 -1.40 -8.85 6.41
N PHE A 91 -2.03 -9.63 5.54
CA PHE A 91 -3.46 -9.50 5.29
C PHE A 91 -4.31 -9.93 6.49
N GLU A 92 -3.98 -11.05 7.16
CA GLU A 92 -4.71 -11.48 8.37
C GLU A 92 -4.57 -10.48 9.52
N CYS A 93 -3.35 -10.04 9.86
CA CYS A 93 -3.14 -9.05 10.93
C CYS A 93 -3.76 -7.71 10.58
N GLY A 94 -3.65 -7.27 9.32
CA GLY A 94 -4.34 -6.08 8.81
C GLY A 94 -5.86 -6.20 8.96
N THR A 95 -6.42 -7.37 8.67
CA THR A 95 -7.86 -7.63 8.84
C THR A 95 -8.26 -7.56 10.32
N LYS A 96 -7.48 -8.18 11.22
CA LYS A 96 -7.70 -8.08 12.67
C LYS A 96 -7.64 -6.62 13.15
N LEU A 97 -6.72 -5.81 12.63
CA LEU A 97 -6.57 -4.41 13.03
C LEU A 97 -7.84 -3.58 12.83
N TRP A 98 -8.58 -3.77 11.74
CA TRP A 98 -9.80 -3.00 11.51
C TRP A 98 -11.06 -3.65 12.09
N MET A 99 -11.06 -4.97 12.31
CA MET A 99 -12.22 -5.68 12.88
C MET A 99 -12.25 -5.67 14.42
N LEU A 100 -11.09 -5.66 15.08
CA LEU A 100 -11.02 -5.70 16.55
C LEU A 100 -11.31 -4.33 17.18
N LYS A 101 -11.84 -4.33 18.40
CA LYS A 101 -11.97 -3.12 19.23
C LYS A 101 -10.60 -2.65 19.71
N LYS A 102 -10.45 -1.34 19.95
CA LYS A 102 -9.17 -0.67 20.25
C LYS A 102 -8.36 -1.36 21.36
N GLU A 103 -9.02 -1.86 22.40
CA GLU A 103 -8.38 -2.51 23.55
C GLU A 103 -7.70 -3.84 23.19
N ALA A 104 -8.15 -4.51 22.11
CA ALA A 104 -7.62 -5.78 21.61
C ALA A 104 -6.70 -5.64 20.38
N GLN A 105 -6.48 -4.41 19.89
CA GLN A 105 -5.66 -4.16 18.69
C GLN A 105 -4.15 -4.23 18.95
N GLY A 106 -3.71 -4.15 20.21
CA GLY A 106 -2.28 -4.03 20.56
C GLY A 106 -1.40 -5.15 20.01
N GLU A 107 -1.84 -6.40 20.13
CA GLU A 107 -1.11 -7.57 19.60
C GLU A 107 -1.12 -7.60 18.07
N ALA A 108 -2.28 -7.43 17.45
CA ALA A 108 -2.40 -7.38 15.99
C ALA A 108 -1.55 -6.25 15.37
N LYS A 109 -1.46 -5.10 16.05
CA LYS A 109 -0.60 -3.99 15.65
C LYS A 109 0.86 -4.35 15.71
N LYS A 110 1.30 -4.99 16.81
CA LYS A 110 2.68 -5.43 16.97
C LYS A 110 3.05 -6.45 15.88
N GLU A 111 2.23 -7.48 15.70
CA GLU A 111 2.46 -8.50 14.67
C GLU A 111 2.49 -7.92 13.25
N PHE A 112 1.56 -7.02 12.93
CA PHE A 112 1.52 -6.36 11.63
C PHE A 112 2.79 -5.52 11.39
N THR A 113 3.22 -4.76 12.39
CA THR A 113 4.43 -3.93 12.32
C THR A 113 5.69 -4.79 12.16
N GLU A 114 5.80 -5.89 12.91
CA GLU A 114 6.90 -6.84 12.78
C GLU A 114 6.90 -7.53 11.41
N GLY A 115 5.72 -7.88 10.88
CA GLY A 115 5.57 -8.41 9.54
C GLY A 115 6.06 -7.43 8.46
N LEU A 116 5.72 -6.14 8.59
CA LEU A 116 6.21 -5.12 7.68
C LEU A 116 7.74 -4.95 7.76
N LYS A 117 8.33 -5.02 8.96
CA LYS A 117 9.80 -4.96 9.12
C LYS A 117 10.51 -6.13 8.46
N LEU A 118 9.93 -7.34 8.53
CA LEU A 118 10.45 -8.51 7.82
C LEU A 118 10.39 -8.32 6.30
N LEU A 119 9.29 -7.76 5.78
CA LEU A 119 9.18 -7.42 4.36
C LEU A 119 10.16 -6.32 3.93
N GLU A 120 10.38 -5.29 4.75
CA GLU A 120 11.41 -4.28 4.49
C GLU A 120 12.81 -4.90 4.46
N GLY A 121 13.11 -5.83 5.38
CA GLY A 121 14.38 -6.55 5.40
C GLY A 121 14.59 -7.42 4.16
N GLU A 122 13.54 -8.11 3.71
CA GLU A 122 13.58 -8.91 2.47
C GLU A 122 13.72 -8.03 1.23
N LEU A 123 13.03 -6.87 1.18
CA LEU A 123 13.17 -5.94 0.07
C LEU A 123 14.61 -5.41 -0.01
N GLY A 124 15.18 -5.03 1.13
CA GLY A 124 16.52 -4.48 1.22
C GLY A 124 16.70 -3.28 0.29
N GLU A 125 17.72 -3.32 -0.56
CA GLU A 125 17.99 -2.28 -1.57
C GLU A 125 17.37 -2.60 -2.94
N LYS A 126 16.60 -3.69 -3.07
CA LYS A 126 15.98 -4.07 -4.34
C LYS A 126 14.87 -3.08 -4.68
N LYS A 127 14.71 -2.81 -5.97
CA LYS A 127 13.64 -1.96 -6.48
C LYS A 127 12.26 -2.60 -6.25
N TYR A 128 12.17 -3.90 -6.51
CA TYR A 128 11.00 -4.74 -6.30
C TYR A 128 11.40 -6.01 -5.58
N PHE A 129 10.44 -6.76 -5.03
CA PHE A 129 10.75 -8.08 -4.48
C PHE A 129 11.28 -9.06 -5.55
N GLY A 130 10.89 -8.85 -6.82
CA GLY A 130 11.46 -9.50 -7.99
C GLY A 130 12.86 -9.02 -8.42
N GLY A 131 13.50 -8.12 -7.68
CA GLY A 131 14.79 -7.51 -8.05
C GLY A 131 14.59 -6.21 -8.81
N ASP A 132 15.03 -6.16 -10.06
CA ASP A 132 14.92 -4.97 -10.92
C ASP A 132 13.57 -4.85 -11.62
N THR A 133 12.77 -5.92 -11.61
CA THR A 133 11.46 -6.00 -12.27
C THR A 133 10.34 -6.28 -11.28
N PHE A 134 9.18 -5.68 -11.53
CA PHE A 134 7.97 -5.92 -10.76
C PHE A 134 7.56 -7.40 -10.85
N GLY A 135 7.34 -8.06 -9.70
CA GLY A 135 7.19 -9.50 -9.64
C GLY A 135 6.03 -10.00 -8.78
N PHE A 136 6.02 -11.31 -8.54
CA PHE A 136 4.92 -12.04 -7.91
C PHE A 136 4.57 -11.55 -6.50
N VAL A 137 5.58 -11.26 -5.68
CA VAL A 137 5.39 -10.75 -4.31
C VAL A 137 4.88 -9.31 -4.34
N ASP A 138 5.33 -8.50 -5.29
CA ASP A 138 4.84 -7.13 -5.49
C ASP A 138 3.35 -7.15 -5.85
N VAL A 139 2.94 -8.01 -6.79
CA VAL A 139 1.52 -8.25 -7.11
C VAL A 139 0.73 -8.66 -5.86
N ALA A 140 1.31 -9.50 -4.99
CA ALA A 140 0.67 -9.95 -3.75
C ALA A 140 0.47 -8.80 -2.75
N LEU A 141 1.47 -7.93 -2.58
CA LEU A 141 1.53 -6.89 -1.54
C LEU A 141 0.84 -5.59 -1.94
N VAL A 142 1.04 -5.11 -3.18
CA VAL A 142 0.56 -3.78 -3.65
C VAL A 142 -0.93 -3.53 -3.39
N PRO A 143 -1.85 -4.50 -3.54
CA PRO A 143 -3.27 -4.29 -3.20
C PRO A 143 -3.53 -3.91 -1.74
N LEU A 144 -2.67 -4.33 -0.81
CA LEU A 144 -2.78 -3.97 0.60
C LEU A 144 -2.45 -2.50 0.83
N MET A 145 -1.72 -1.85 -0.09
CA MET A 145 -1.44 -0.41 -0.02
C MET A 145 -2.72 0.42 -0.10
N ALA A 146 -3.74 -0.05 -0.82
CA ALA A 146 -5.03 0.63 -0.87
C ALA A 146 -5.76 0.62 0.49
N TRP A 147 -5.44 -0.34 1.36
CA TRP A 147 -5.98 -0.46 2.71
C TRP A 147 -5.11 0.19 3.77
N PHE A 148 -3.93 0.72 3.38
CA PHE A 148 -2.97 1.19 4.36
C PHE A 148 -3.53 2.28 5.25
N ARG A 149 -4.39 3.16 4.75
CA ARG A 149 -4.98 4.20 5.60
C ARG A 149 -5.88 3.67 6.72
N THR A 150 -6.61 2.58 6.45
CA THR A 150 -7.34 1.86 7.51
C THR A 150 -6.34 1.34 8.53
N TYR A 151 -5.25 0.74 8.06
CA TYR A 151 -4.18 0.25 8.93
C TYR A 151 -3.40 1.37 9.63
N GLU A 152 -3.25 2.58 9.09
CA GLU A 152 -2.65 3.74 9.75
C GLU A 152 -3.53 4.21 10.91
N SER A 153 -4.84 4.28 10.68
CA SER A 153 -5.82 4.75 11.66
C SER A 153 -5.86 3.85 12.89
N PHE A 154 -5.64 2.54 12.71
CA PHE A 154 -5.60 1.55 13.79
C PHE A 154 -4.18 1.17 14.25
N GLY A 155 -3.19 1.33 13.37
CA GLY A 155 -1.80 0.90 13.53
C GLY A 155 -0.80 2.01 13.85
N SER A 156 -1.22 3.28 13.82
CA SER A 156 -0.40 4.45 14.15
C SER A 156 0.92 4.54 13.37
N PHE A 157 0.86 4.40 12.04
CA PHE A 157 1.94 4.76 11.10
C PHE A 157 1.35 5.67 9.99
N SER A 158 2.13 6.18 9.03
CA SER A 158 1.64 7.01 7.90
C SER A 158 2.14 6.48 6.55
N ALA A 159 1.24 6.23 5.59
CA ALA A 159 1.55 5.83 4.22
C ALA A 159 1.78 7.02 3.30
N GLU A 160 1.43 8.25 3.70
CA GLU A 160 1.90 9.44 2.99
C GLU A 160 3.43 9.50 3.01
N THR A 161 4.04 9.09 4.12
CA THR A 161 5.47 8.87 4.24
C THR A 161 5.99 7.80 3.27
N MET A 162 5.24 6.71 3.09
CA MET A 162 5.62 5.62 2.19
C MET A 162 5.63 6.07 0.73
N ARG A 163 4.66 6.90 0.30
CA ARG A 163 4.65 7.50 -1.04
C ARG A 163 5.97 8.23 -1.33
N CYS A 164 6.46 9.02 -0.38
CA CYS A 164 7.74 9.72 -0.54
C CYS A 164 8.94 8.77 -0.55
N ARG A 165 8.93 7.69 0.25
CA ARG A 165 10.02 6.69 0.26
C ARG A 165 10.13 5.96 -1.06
N VAL A 166 9.00 5.53 -1.61
CA VAL A 166 8.96 4.89 -2.93
C VAL A 166 9.46 5.88 -3.98
N ALA A 167 9.01 7.13 -3.95
CA ALA A 167 9.49 8.14 -4.90
C ALA A 167 11.00 8.40 -4.81
N LEU A 168 11.55 8.48 -3.60
CA LEU A 168 13.00 8.61 -3.37
C LEU A 168 13.77 7.38 -3.86
N ALA A 169 13.25 6.18 -3.60
CA ALA A 169 13.85 4.91 -4.04
C ALA A 169 13.81 4.76 -5.57
N GLU A 170 12.69 5.08 -6.21
CA GLU A 170 12.54 5.10 -7.67
C GLU A 170 13.54 6.07 -8.32
N LYS A 171 13.75 7.24 -7.69
CA LYS A 171 14.78 8.19 -8.11
C LYS A 171 16.20 7.75 -7.69
N GLY A 172 16.39 6.67 -6.94
CA GLY A 172 17.69 6.24 -6.43
C GLY A 172 18.39 7.27 -5.53
N LEU A 173 17.63 8.10 -4.83
CA LEU A 173 18.13 9.17 -3.96
C LEU A 173 18.38 8.62 -2.55
N LYS A 174 19.60 8.83 -2.04
CA LYS A 174 19.97 8.47 -0.66
C LYS A 174 19.47 9.54 0.29
N TYR A 175 18.81 9.16 1.38
CA TYR A 175 18.26 10.07 2.37
C TYR A 175 18.54 9.60 3.80
N VAL A 176 18.53 10.54 4.74
CA VAL A 176 18.51 10.29 6.18
C VAL A 176 17.07 10.30 6.65
N TYR A 177 16.64 9.19 7.21
CA TYR A 177 15.34 9.05 7.83
C TYR A 177 15.37 9.58 9.27
N ARG A 178 14.40 10.41 9.63
CA ARG A 178 14.18 10.85 11.01
C ARG A 178 12.77 10.50 11.43
N GLU A 179 12.65 9.77 12.52
CA GLU A 179 11.35 9.44 13.08
C GLU A 179 10.82 10.63 13.91
N GLU A 180 9.59 11.03 13.62
CA GLU A 180 8.76 11.95 14.41
C GLU A 180 8.08 11.16 15.53
N GLU A 181 8.30 11.54 16.78
CA GLU A 181 7.85 10.72 17.91
C GLU A 181 6.33 10.68 18.09
N SER A 182 5.57 11.62 17.52
CA SER A 182 4.10 11.60 17.59
C SER A 182 3.39 12.36 16.48
N ILE A 183 2.33 11.72 15.95
CA ILE A 183 1.46 12.24 14.89
C ILE A 183 0.20 12.95 15.41
N MET A 184 -0.21 12.69 16.65
CA MET A 184 -1.46 13.21 17.23
C MET A 184 -1.21 14.21 18.37
N GLU A 185 -0.24 13.96 19.24
CA GLU A 185 0.02 14.77 20.45
C GLU A 185 1.51 15.06 20.63
N CYS A 186 1.92 16.28 20.98
CA CYS A 186 3.35 16.63 21.17
C CYS A 186 4.24 16.47 19.91
N LYS A 187 3.92 17.22 18.85
CA LYS A 187 4.72 17.30 17.62
C LYS A 187 6.09 17.94 17.87
N SER A 188 7.12 17.44 17.21
CA SER A 188 8.48 17.95 17.34
C SER A 188 8.58 19.40 16.88
N ARG A 189 9.53 20.13 17.47
CA ARG A 189 9.84 21.50 17.06
C ARG A 189 10.22 21.59 15.58
N LEU A 190 10.86 20.55 15.04
CA LEU A 190 11.26 20.50 13.64
C LEU A 190 10.04 20.39 12.73
N LEU A 191 9.07 19.53 13.05
CA LEU A 191 7.82 19.40 12.29
C LEU A 191 7.00 20.69 12.33
N VAL A 192 6.81 21.26 13.53
CA VAL A 192 6.06 22.50 13.69
C VAL A 192 6.73 23.66 12.95
N LYS A 193 8.07 23.72 12.93
CA LYS A 193 8.80 24.74 12.16
C LYS A 193 8.70 24.51 10.64
N SER A 194 8.68 23.26 10.20
CA SER A 194 8.71 22.91 8.78
C SER A 194 7.36 23.06 8.09
N ASP A 195 6.29 22.65 8.79
CA ASP A 195 4.91 22.77 8.32
C ASP A 195 4.07 23.45 9.40
N PRO A 196 4.19 24.77 9.58
CA PRO A 196 3.46 25.49 10.64
C PRO A 196 1.94 25.50 10.40
N VAL A 197 1.48 25.16 9.19
CA VAL A 197 0.07 25.21 8.81
C VAL A 197 -0.63 23.90 9.15
N ARG A 198 -0.14 22.79 8.62
CA ARG A 198 -0.80 21.48 8.78
C ARG A 198 -0.11 20.63 9.84
N MET A 199 1.16 20.90 10.12
CA MET A 199 2.02 20.18 11.05
C MET A 199 1.92 18.67 10.81
N ARG A 200 1.99 18.24 9.55
CA ARG A 200 1.80 16.85 9.14
C ARG A 200 3.05 16.28 8.48
N VAL A 201 3.24 14.99 8.70
CA VAL A 201 4.21 14.19 7.96
C VAL A 201 3.59 13.70 6.64
N PRO A 202 4.38 13.46 5.59
CA PRO A 202 5.84 13.63 5.52
C PRO A 202 6.28 15.08 5.26
N VAL A 203 7.50 15.37 5.71
CA VAL A 203 8.29 16.56 5.34
C VAL A 203 9.61 16.08 4.76
N LEU A 204 9.96 16.59 3.58
CA LEU A 204 11.29 16.46 3.00
C LEU A 204 12.09 17.73 3.29
N LEU A 205 13.27 17.58 3.90
CA LEU A 205 14.25 18.66 4.02
C LEU A 205 15.29 18.50 2.92
N HIS A 206 15.33 19.45 1.99
CA HIS A 206 16.36 19.56 0.96
C HIS A 206 17.11 20.87 1.19
N ASP A 207 18.42 20.80 1.49
CA ASP A 207 19.25 21.95 1.87
C ASP A 207 18.66 22.80 3.01
N GLY A 208 18.07 22.12 4.00
CA GLY A 208 17.41 22.76 5.15
C GLY A 208 16.09 23.46 4.82
N LYS A 209 15.61 23.39 3.57
CA LYS A 209 14.31 23.92 3.15
C LYS A 209 13.24 22.83 3.20
N PRO A 210 12.13 23.05 3.91
CA PRO A 210 11.05 22.07 3.99
C PRO A 210 10.19 22.07 2.72
N VAL A 211 9.93 20.87 2.21
CA VAL A 211 8.91 20.57 1.21
C VAL A 211 7.89 19.64 1.87
N CYS A 212 6.65 20.10 1.96
CA CYS A 212 5.58 19.44 2.70
C CYS A 212 4.54 18.87 1.72
N GLU A 213 3.69 17.95 2.20
CA GLU A 213 2.69 17.20 1.41
C GLU A 213 3.30 16.18 0.45
N SER A 214 2.87 14.93 0.56
CA SER A 214 3.48 13.84 -0.19
C SER A 214 3.39 14.00 -1.71
N LEU A 215 2.30 14.55 -2.26
CA LEU A 215 2.20 14.80 -3.71
C LEU A 215 3.08 15.97 -4.19
N ILE A 216 3.27 16.98 -3.36
CA ILE A 216 4.14 18.10 -3.68
C ILE A 216 5.60 17.63 -3.61
N ILE A 217 5.95 16.82 -2.60
CA ILE A 217 7.27 16.20 -2.49
C ILE A 217 7.56 15.35 -3.74
N VAL A 218 6.63 14.48 -4.16
CA VAL A 218 6.82 13.65 -5.37
C VAL A 218 7.08 14.50 -6.62
N GLN A 219 6.32 15.58 -6.81
CA GLN A 219 6.51 16.52 -7.92
C GLN A 219 7.87 17.22 -7.83
N TYR A 220 8.22 17.69 -6.64
CA TYR A 220 9.49 18.35 -6.37
C TYR A 220 10.69 17.45 -6.69
N LEU A 221 10.64 16.17 -6.29
CA LEU A 221 11.68 15.20 -6.62
C LEU A 221 11.84 15.00 -8.14
N ASP A 222 10.73 15.04 -8.88
CA ASP A 222 10.75 14.89 -10.34
C ASP A 222 11.31 16.12 -11.05
N GLU A 223 11.09 17.31 -10.49
CA GLU A 223 11.60 18.59 -11.01
C GLU A 223 13.08 18.83 -10.69
N VAL A 224 13.55 18.46 -9.49
CA VAL A 224 14.94 18.67 -9.06
C VAL A 224 15.90 17.64 -9.66
N TRP A 225 15.44 16.40 -9.87
CA TRP A 225 16.23 15.33 -10.49
C TRP A 225 15.58 14.81 -11.77
N PRO A 226 15.49 15.64 -12.83
CA PRO A 226 14.84 15.27 -14.09
C PRO A 226 15.62 14.19 -14.86
N ASP A 227 16.94 14.10 -14.65
CA ASP A 227 17.82 13.12 -15.31
C ASP A 227 17.69 11.70 -14.73
N ARG A 228 16.89 11.52 -13.68
CA ARG A 228 16.63 10.24 -13.02
C ARG A 228 15.27 9.68 -13.41
N ALA A 229 15.00 8.43 -13.03
CA ALA A 229 13.75 7.73 -13.37
C ALA A 229 12.52 8.64 -13.15
N PRO A 230 11.70 8.87 -14.18
CA PRO A 230 10.58 9.80 -14.09
C PRO A 230 9.48 9.23 -13.19
N LEU A 231 9.02 10.04 -12.24
CA LEU A 231 7.91 9.68 -11.36
C LEU A 231 6.56 10.00 -11.99
N LEU A 232 6.52 11.03 -12.84
CA LEU A 232 5.33 11.44 -13.57
C LEU A 232 5.54 11.26 -15.08
N PRO A 233 4.44 11.09 -15.85
CA PRO A 233 4.52 11.10 -17.30
C PRO A 233 5.20 12.37 -17.85
N ALA A 234 5.88 12.25 -18.99
CA ALA A 234 6.55 13.38 -19.63
C ALA A 234 5.55 14.41 -20.19
N ASP A 235 4.41 13.93 -20.71
CA ASP A 235 3.42 14.80 -21.37
C ASP A 235 2.47 15.47 -20.36
N PRO A 236 2.05 16.73 -20.62
CA PRO A 236 1.18 17.47 -19.70
C PRO A 236 -0.14 16.77 -19.37
N TYR A 237 -0.71 16.03 -20.33
CA TYR A 237 -1.99 15.33 -20.15
C TYR A 237 -1.83 14.10 -19.25
N GLY A 238 -0.75 13.32 -19.42
CA GLY A 238 -0.36 12.23 -18.55
C GLY A 238 -0.13 12.71 -17.11
N ARG A 239 0.55 13.84 -16.92
CA ARG A 239 0.71 14.49 -15.60
C ARG A 239 -0.63 14.88 -14.98
N ALA A 240 -1.54 15.46 -15.76
CA ALA A 240 -2.87 15.82 -15.31
C ALA A 240 -3.68 14.59 -14.87
N LYS A 241 -3.64 13.49 -15.63
CA LYS A 241 -4.28 12.21 -15.25
C LYS A 241 -3.67 11.63 -13.98
N ALA A 242 -2.35 11.63 -13.84
CA ALA A 242 -1.68 11.15 -12.63
C ALA A 242 -2.11 11.95 -11.39
N ARG A 243 -2.17 13.28 -11.51
CA ARG A 243 -2.66 14.18 -10.44
C ARG A 243 -4.13 13.96 -10.11
N TYR A 244 -4.98 13.80 -11.13
CA TYR A 244 -6.40 13.51 -10.93
C TYR A 244 -6.60 12.23 -10.12
N TRP A 245 -5.92 11.14 -10.50
CA TRP A 245 -6.03 9.88 -9.76
C TRP A 245 -5.45 9.97 -8.36
N ALA A 246 -4.33 10.67 -8.19
CA ALA A 246 -3.75 10.90 -6.88
C ALA A 246 -4.69 11.71 -5.96
N ASP A 247 -5.30 12.77 -6.47
CA ASP A 247 -6.29 13.59 -5.75
C ASP A 247 -7.56 12.80 -5.44
N PHE A 248 -8.05 12.00 -6.39
CA PHE A 248 -9.18 11.09 -6.18
C PHE A 248 -8.89 10.08 -5.07
N ILE A 249 -7.70 9.47 -5.05
CA ILE A 249 -7.28 8.58 -3.95
C ILE A 249 -7.24 9.37 -2.63
N ASP A 250 -6.64 10.55 -2.63
CA ASP A 250 -6.47 11.37 -1.43
C ASP A 250 -7.78 12.00 -0.93
N LYS A 251 -8.85 12.07 -1.73
CA LYS A 251 -10.15 12.63 -1.33
C LYS A 251 -11.22 11.57 -1.18
N GLU A 252 -11.42 10.73 -2.18
CA GLU A 252 -12.58 9.84 -2.29
C GLU A 252 -12.33 8.50 -1.62
N VAL A 253 -11.17 7.88 -1.89
CA VAL A 253 -10.73 6.68 -1.14
C VAL A 253 -10.44 7.06 0.32
N ARG A 254 -10.01 8.30 0.54
CA ARG A 254 -9.81 8.90 1.86
C ARG A 254 -11.15 9.18 2.60
N ALA A 255 -12.20 9.63 1.93
CA ALA A 255 -13.46 9.98 2.59
C ALA A 255 -14.34 8.75 2.90
N THR A 256 -14.36 7.75 2.02
CA THR A 256 -15.21 6.56 2.19
C THR A 256 -14.84 5.71 3.40
N ALA A 257 -13.59 5.76 3.87
CA ALA A 257 -13.16 5.09 5.10
C ALA A 257 -13.72 5.72 6.39
N PHE A 258 -14.26 6.96 6.35
CA PHE A 258 -14.84 7.65 7.50
C PHE A 258 -16.37 7.53 7.59
N THR A 259 -17.05 7.14 6.52
CA THR A 259 -18.52 7.16 6.44
C THR A 259 -19.20 5.83 6.77
N THR A 260 -18.46 4.76 6.99
CA THR A 260 -19.00 3.47 7.48
C THR A 260 -18.84 3.33 8.99
N THR A 261 -19.25 4.33 9.76
CA THR A 261 -19.64 4.16 11.16
C THR A 261 -21.16 4.11 11.23
N PRO A 262 -21.78 2.95 11.56
CA PRO A 262 -23.16 2.96 12.00
C PRO A 262 -23.20 3.78 13.29
N SER A 263 -23.89 4.90 13.24
CA SER A 263 -24.19 5.78 14.36
C SER A 263 -24.79 5.00 15.53
N CYS A 264 -24.10 4.99 16.67
CA CYS A 264 -24.70 4.70 17.97
C CYS A 264 -24.27 5.77 19.00
N GLY A 265 -25.17 6.72 19.25
CA GLY A 265 -25.52 7.22 20.60
C GLY A 265 -24.55 8.10 21.41
N CYS A 266 -24.83 9.42 21.42
CA CYS A 266 -24.85 10.42 22.52
C CYS A 266 -23.80 10.54 23.67
N PHE A 267 -23.26 11.78 23.78
CA PHE A 267 -22.74 12.65 24.90
C PHE A 267 -22.67 12.14 26.37
N ARG A 268 -21.79 12.57 27.32
CA ARG A 268 -21.15 13.88 27.65
C ARG A 268 -19.99 13.75 28.71
N ARG A 269 -18.99 14.64 28.61
CA ARG A 269 -17.99 15.28 29.55
C ARG A 269 -17.18 14.52 30.66
N ALA A 270 -15.85 14.48 30.40
CA ALA A 270 -14.61 14.63 31.20
C ALA A 270 -14.53 14.36 32.71
N THR A 271 -13.50 13.58 33.12
CA THR A 271 -12.41 14.02 34.03
C THR A 271 -11.14 13.14 33.90
N SER A 272 -10.00 13.82 33.83
CA SER A 272 -8.62 13.47 34.23
C SER A 272 -8.16 12.00 34.28
N SER A 273 -7.18 11.63 33.45
CA SER A 273 -5.76 11.55 33.85
C SER A 273 -4.92 11.11 32.64
N THR A 274 -3.88 11.89 32.34
CA THR A 274 -3.03 11.69 31.17
C THR A 274 -2.02 10.58 31.47
N ALA A 275 -2.26 9.38 30.95
CA ALA A 275 -1.24 8.34 30.84
C ALA A 275 -0.68 8.37 29.42
N CYS A 276 0.58 8.80 29.32
CA CYS A 276 1.32 9.00 28.09
C CYS A 276 1.55 7.65 27.37
N LEU A 277 0.87 7.42 26.25
CA LEU A 277 1.09 6.27 25.37
C LEU A 277 1.85 6.74 24.13
N ARG A 278 3.07 6.21 23.97
CA ARG A 278 4.07 6.58 22.94
C ARG A 278 3.68 6.00 21.57
N THR A 279 3.66 6.79 20.49
CA THR A 279 3.38 6.33 19.11
C THR A 279 4.03 7.20 18.03
N SER A 280 4.85 6.63 17.14
CA SER A 280 5.70 7.35 16.17
C SER A 280 5.16 7.49 14.71
N GLY A 281 5.67 8.49 13.95
CA GLY A 281 5.49 8.84 12.52
C GLY A 281 6.78 9.51 11.97
N CYS A 282 6.90 10.13 10.77
CA CYS A 282 8.26 10.28 10.13
C CYS A 282 8.59 11.52 9.24
N GLN A 283 9.89 11.88 9.13
CA GLN A 283 10.51 12.96 8.31
C GLN A 283 11.76 12.47 7.53
N PHE A 284 12.15 13.17 6.45
CA PHE A 284 13.31 12.82 5.60
C PHE A 284 14.25 14.01 5.38
N SER A 285 15.57 13.79 5.29
CA SER A 285 16.58 14.79 4.94
C SER A 285 17.51 14.27 3.85
N LEU A 286 17.74 15.05 2.80
CA LEU A 286 18.74 14.78 1.76
C LEU A 286 20.02 15.59 2.04
N HIS A 287 21.18 15.04 1.64
CA HIS A 287 22.49 15.72 1.62
C HIS A 287 22.97 15.85 0.17
#